data_AF-A0A1S0YK29-F1
#
_entry.id   AF-A0A1S0YK29-F1
#
_cell.length_a   1.000
_cell.length_b   1.000
_cell.length_c   1.000
_cell.angle_alpha   90.00
_cell.angle_beta   90.00
_cell.angle_gamma   90.00
#
_symmetry.space_group_name_H-M   'P 1'
#
loop_
_entity.id
_entity.type
_entity.pdbx_description
1 polymer ?
#
loop_
_entity_poly.entity_id
_entity_poly.type
_entity_poly.pdbx_seq_one_letter_code
_entity_poly.pdbx_strand_id
1 'polypeptide(L)' 'MGTATVVGIGSIAIGFCLIAAAFWAMAKMQRPMLALGFGIAAFVFITIIPVFLAVFVAVPGPS' A
#
# COMPACT_ATOMS: atom_id res chain seq x y z
N MET A 1 1.28 -10.23 -18.41
CA MET A 1 1.09 -9.22 -17.34
C MET A 1 2.43 -8.53 -17.11
N GLY A 2 2.46 -7.20 -17.07
CA GLY A 2 3.71 -6.46 -16.85
C GLY A 2 4.20 -6.59 -15.41
N THR A 3 5.51 -6.53 -15.21
CA THR A 3 6.16 -6.52 -13.89
C THR A 3 5.59 -5.41 -13.00
N ALA A 4 5.38 -4.21 -13.53
CA ALA A 4 4.77 -3.08 -12.82
C ALA A 4 3.35 -3.41 -12.31
N THR A 5 2.54 -4.12 -13.10
CA THR A 5 1.19 -4.53 -12.71
C THR A 5 1.23 -5.51 -11.53
N VAL A 6 2.12 -6.51 -11.59
CA VAL A 6 2.27 -7.51 -10.53
C VAL A 6 2.75 -6.87 -9.23
N VAL A 7 3.74 -5.98 -9.30
CA VAL A 7 4.24 -5.24 -8.13
C VAL A 7 3.17 -4.31 -7.56
N GLY A 8 2.38 -3.63 -8.40
CA GLY A 8 1.27 -2.79 -7.97
C GLY A 8 0.21 -3.57 -7.20
N ILE A 9 -0.23 -4.72 -7.73
CA ILE A 9 -1.21 -5.60 -7.06
C ILE A 9 -0.64 -6.13 -5.73
N GLY A 10 0.61 -6.61 -5.73
CA GLY A 10 1.26 -7.11 -4.52
C GLY A 10 1.37 -6.04 -3.43
N SER A 11 1.70 -4.80 -3.82
CA SER A 11 1.75 -3.65 -2.92
C SER A 11 0.38 -3.37 -2.26
N ILE A 12 -0.69 -3.39 -3.05
CA ILE A 12 -2.05 -3.18 -2.54
C ILE A 12 -2.44 -4.28 -1.54
N ALA A 13 -2.11 -5.54 -1.82
CA ALA A 13 -2.38 -6.65 -0.91
C ALA A 13 -1.69 -6.46 0.45
N ILE A 14 -0.41 -6.06 0.45
CA ILE A 14 0.33 -5.73 1.68
C ILE A 14 -0.34 -4.56 2.42
N GLY A 15 -0.76 -3.54 1.67
CA GLY A 15 -1.49 -2.40 2.20
C GLY A 15 -2.76 -2.79 2.96
N PHE A 16 -3.57 -3.69 2.42
CA PHE A 16 -4.77 -4.19 3.11
C PHE A 16 -4.44 -4.98 4.39
N CYS A 17 -3.36 -5.76 4.40
CA CYS A 17 -2.90 -6.43 5.61
C CYS A 17 -2.50 -5.42 6.69
N LEU A 18 -1.85 -4.31 6.31
CA LEU A 18 -1.49 -3.23 7.24
C LEU A 18 -2.73 -2.50 7.77
N ILE A 19 -3.75 -2.28 6.95
CA ILE A 19 -5.05 -1.73 7.42
C ILE A 19 -5.69 -2.67 8.44
N ALA A 20 -5.73 -3.98 8.16
CA ALA A 20 -6.25 -4.97 9.10
C ALA A 20 -5.46 -4.97 10.42
N ALA A 21 -4.13 -4.85 10.35
CA ALA A 21 -3.27 -4.73 11.52
C ALA A 21 -3.53 -3.43 12.31
N ALA A 22 -3.80 -2.31 11.62
CA ALA A 22 -4.16 -1.04 12.25
C ALA A 22 -5.47 -1.16 13.04
N PHE A 23 -6.50 -1.77 12.44
CA PHE A 23 -7.76 -2.03 13.12
C PHE A 23 -7.58 -2.98 14.30
N TRP A 24 -6.77 -4.02 14.15
CA TRP A 24 -6.49 -4.95 15.24
C TRP A 24 -5.75 -4.26 16.40
N ALA A 25 -4.77 -3.40 16.10
CA ALA A 25 -4.04 -2.62 17.09
C ALA A 25 -4.94 -1.63 17.85
N MET A 26 -5.92 -1.02 17.19
CA MET A 26 -6.94 -0.19 17.86
C MET A 26 -7.90 -1.03 18.69
N ALA A 27 -8.53 -2.03 18.07
CA ALA A 27 -9.68 -2.72 18.65
C ALA A 27 -9.30 -3.67 19.79
N LYS A 28 -8.15 -4.36 19.69
CA LYS A 28 -7.75 -5.37 20.68
C LYS A 28 -6.63 -4.91 21.61
N MET A 29 -5.70 -4.08 21.12
CA MET A 29 -4.55 -3.65 21.93
C MET A 29 -4.73 -2.25 22.52
N GLN A 30 -5.73 -1.47 22.08
CA GLN A 30 -5.93 -0.07 22.46
C GLN A 30 -4.64 0.77 22.30
N ARG A 31 -3.85 0.50 21.26
CA ARG A 31 -2.56 1.16 20.97
C ARG A 31 -2.69 2.10 19.77
N PRO A 32 -3.16 3.34 19.97
CA PRO A 32 -3.45 4.25 18.85
C PRO A 32 -2.21 4.66 18.05
N MET A 33 -1.04 4.80 18.69
CA MET A 33 0.20 5.10 17.96
C MET A 33 0.62 3.98 17.00
N LEU A 34 0.45 2.70 17.39
CA LEU A 34 0.75 1.58 16.50
C LEU A 34 -0.23 1.54 15.33
N ALA A 35 -1.51 1.77 15.60
CA ALA A 35 -2.51 1.84 14.54
C ALA A 35 -2.26 2.98 13.55
N LEU A 36 -1.85 4.16 14.05
CA LEU A 36 -1.44 5.27 13.20
C LEU A 36 -0.23 4.89 12.33
N GLY A 37 0.79 4.25 12.92
CA GLY A 37 1.95 3.76 12.18
C GLY A 37 1.57 2.78 11.07
N PHE A 38 0.70 1.80 11.36
CA PHE A 38 0.18 0.88 10.36
C PHE A 38 -0.66 1.56 9.28
N GLY A 39 -1.47 2.57 9.65
CA GLY A 39 -2.25 3.36 8.70
C GLY A 39 -1.38 4.19 7.75
N ILE A 40 -0.32 4.83 8.26
CA ILE A 40 0.65 5.56 7.42
C ILE A 40 1.38 4.60 6.49
N ALA A 41 1.81 3.45 6.99
CA ALA A 41 2.45 2.43 6.16
C ALA A 41 1.48 1.94 5.06
N ALA A 42 0.23 1.64 5.41
CA ALA A 42 -0.79 1.23 4.45
C ALA A 42 -1.01 2.28 3.35
N PHE A 43 -1.03 3.57 3.71
CA PHE A 43 -1.15 4.65 2.75
C PHE A 43 -0.02 4.63 1.70
N VAL A 44 1.23 4.38 2.12
CA VAL A 44 2.36 4.27 1.19
C VAL A 44 2.18 3.09 0.22
N PHE A 45 1.78 1.93 0.73
CA PHE A 45 1.63 0.71 -0.07
C PHE A 45 0.41 0.74 -1.02
N ILE A 46 -0.68 1.38 -0.64
CA ILE A 46 -1.90 1.44 -1.47
C ILE A 46 -1.86 2.63 -2.44
N THR A 47 -1.15 3.70 -2.09
CA THR A 47 -1.22 4.97 -2.84
C THR A 47 0.09 5.31 -3.52
N ILE A 48 1.16 5.51 -2.74
CA ILE A 48 2.43 6.01 -3.27
C ILE A 48 3.03 5.02 -4.28
N ILE A 49 3.13 3.75 -3.91
CA ILE A 49 3.74 2.73 -4.77
C ILE A 49 2.93 2.53 -6.06
N PRO A 50 1.60 2.30 -6.02
CA PRO A 50 0.82 2.09 -7.24
C PRO A 50 0.77 3.33 -8.14
N VAL A 51 0.67 4.52 -7.56
CA VAL A 51 0.71 5.78 -8.34
C VAL A 51 2.07 5.97 -9.00
N PHE A 52 3.17 5.70 -8.29
CA PHE A 52 4.50 5.79 -8.88
C PHE A 52 4.68 4.82 -10.06
N LEU A 53 4.27 3.57 -9.88
CA LEU A 53 4.32 2.56 -10.95
C LEU A 53 3.44 2.96 -12.13
N ALA A 54 2.25 3.50 -11.88
CA ALA A 54 1.34 3.95 -12.94
C ALA A 54 1.93 5.12 -13.74
N VAL A 55 2.48 6.13 -13.06
CA VAL A 55 2.95 7.37 -13.67
C VAL A 55 4.29 7.19 -14.38
N PHE A 56 5.23 6.45 -13.79
CA PHE A 56 6.61 6.42 -14.28
C PHE A 56 7.00 5.11 -14.99
N VAL A 57 6.23 4.04 -14.80
CA VAL A 57 6.61 2.71 -15.33
C VAL A 57 5.58 2.19 -16.33
N ALA A 58 4.29 2.44 -16.11
CA ALA A 58 3.23 1.96 -16.98
C ALA A 58 2.98 2.88 -18.20
N VAL A 59 3.53 4.09 -18.22
CA VAL A 59 3.43 4.98 -19.39
C VAL A 59 4.33 4.43 -20.51
N PRO A 60 3.77 4.07 -21.67
CA PRO A 60 4.59 3.75 -22.83
C PRO A 60 5.36 5.02 -23.23
N GLY A 61 6.69 4.97 -23.25
CA GLY A 61 7.49 6.05 -23.84
C GLY A 61 7.05 6.29 -25.29
N PRO A 62 7.14 7.52 -25.82
CA PRO A 62 6.82 7.77 -27.23
C PRO A 62 7.71 6.87 -28.09
N SER A 63 7.07 5.98 -28.83
CA SER A 63 7.66 5.16 -29.90
C SER A 63 8.08 6.02 -31.07
#